data_AF-A0A9P1BK20-F1
#
_entry.id   AF-A0A9P1BK20-F1
#
_cell.length_a   1.000
_cell.length_b   1.000
_cell.length_c   1.000
_cell.angle_alpha   90.00
_cell.angle_beta   90.00
_cell.angle_gamma   90.00
#
_symmetry.space_group_name_H-M   'P 1'
#
loop_
_entity.id
_entity.type
_entity.pdbx_description
1 polymer ?
#
loop_
_entity_poly.entity_id
_entity_poly.type
_entity_poly.pdbx_seq_one_letter_code
_entity_poly.pdbx_strand_id
1 'polypeptide(L)'
;MAPLGLGGLGGLLLNLASGTPCAGDGHAGGHNSCDSCDNDISFLQAELRFATRAGRAPPAPLLKPIGRSFFSEDPANSAKWWLRYSSSEQLPPEKMMTVGLDQSSESAAVMVKSKGEEVEKLYFLNVNDWKSPSNLTMKDFVQAAKLSWGSVMKREQLYSPWTDFHDGHIVETLRFDQVEMDMQPFQLYETGVVQRAYIPNTTWTMEWRTDPDSDRVFPSSAEYAELVMFKNPDKCRNHWNDEFPERAYWKSTFPVLNASAAKEFALDVLHAKPLEKENPYPWPRQPGCIAVQWASLPQAAGEPFQLHFVEDFVYDTVLHSIPEFLQYQQDFLQTDVSKGCINSFMLNNLILETESLDPFARRLDELSVPYFVFAIEDRYALLFSFPGNEGVTLQLQSPHLSYVAPRPVEFCK
;
A
#
# COMPACT_ATOMS: atom_id res chain seq x y z
N MET A 1 44.12 -53.28 24.25
CA MET A 1 43.19 -54.43 24.14
C MET A 1 41.96 -53.95 23.39
N ALA A 2 41.79 -54.40 22.15
CA ALA A 2 40.48 -54.52 21.50
C ALA A 2 39.84 -55.87 22.00
N PRO A 3 38.58 -56.26 21.70
CA PRO A 3 37.81 -55.84 20.51
C PRO A 3 36.24 -55.84 20.56
N LEU A 4 35.66 -55.29 19.45
CA LEU A 4 34.43 -55.68 18.69
C LEU A 4 33.04 -55.72 19.38
N GLY A 5 31.92 -55.30 18.77
CA GLY A 5 31.65 -54.80 17.41
C GLY A 5 30.14 -54.60 17.13
N LEU A 6 29.85 -54.03 15.94
CA LEU A 6 28.67 -54.15 15.03
C LEU A 6 27.25 -53.89 15.59
N GLY A 7 26.32 -53.15 14.96
CA GLY A 7 26.18 -52.55 13.63
C GLY A 7 24.72 -52.08 13.45
N GLY A 8 24.39 -51.38 12.35
CA GLY A 8 22.99 -51.16 11.94
C GLY A 8 22.67 -49.79 11.33
N LEU A 9 22.74 -49.71 10.00
CA LEU A 9 22.17 -48.65 9.15
C LEU A 9 20.63 -48.79 9.01
N GLY A 10 19.92 -47.66 8.96
CA GLY A 10 18.58 -47.49 8.39
C GLY A 10 18.25 -45.99 8.48
N GLY A 11 18.14 -45.21 7.40
CA GLY A 11 17.49 -45.50 6.14
C GLY A 11 16.03 -45.03 6.21
N LEU A 12 15.78 -43.73 6.39
CA LEU A 12 14.43 -43.18 6.37
C LEU A 12 14.05 -42.83 4.93
N LEU A 13 13.20 -43.67 4.35
CA LEU A 13 12.55 -43.52 3.06
C LEU A 13 11.47 -42.43 3.11
N LEU A 14 11.49 -41.56 2.10
CA LEU A 14 10.36 -40.75 1.66
C LEU A 14 9.17 -41.65 1.29
N ASN A 15 8.02 -41.44 1.91
CA ASN A 15 6.74 -41.98 1.42
C ASN A 15 5.94 -40.85 0.75
N LEU A 16 6.04 -40.84 -0.58
CA LEU A 16 5.05 -40.28 -1.50
C LEU A 16 4.05 -41.40 -1.83
N ALA A 17 2.77 -41.17 -1.54
CA ALA A 17 1.60 -41.85 -2.10
C ALA A 17 0.36 -41.13 -1.52
N SER A 18 -0.76 -40.89 -2.18
CA SER A 18 -1.29 -41.17 -3.51
C SER A 18 -2.71 -40.58 -3.44
N GLY A 19 -3.15 -39.68 -4.30
CA GLY A 19 -3.79 -40.07 -5.56
C GLY A 19 -5.06 -40.88 -5.31
N THR A 20 -6.16 -40.24 -4.92
CA THR A 20 -7.50 -40.88 -4.90
C THR A 20 -8.24 -40.52 -6.19
N PRO A 21 -8.67 -41.50 -7.00
CA PRO A 21 -9.41 -41.23 -8.23
C PRO A 21 -10.89 -41.03 -7.96
N CYS A 22 -11.50 -40.11 -8.70
CA CYS A 22 -12.95 -39.94 -8.81
C CYS A 22 -13.57 -41.20 -9.41
N ALA A 23 -14.54 -41.80 -8.70
CA ALA A 23 -15.49 -42.75 -9.25
C ALA A 23 -16.87 -42.10 -9.20
N GLY A 24 -17.47 -41.91 -10.37
CA GLY A 24 -18.86 -41.46 -10.50
C GLY A 24 -19.83 -42.63 -10.38
N ASP A 25 -21.03 -42.32 -9.90
CA ASP A 25 -22.26 -42.97 -10.32
C ASP A 25 -23.39 -41.93 -10.26
N GLY A 26 -24.19 -41.90 -11.33
CA GLY A 26 -24.97 -40.73 -11.73
C GLY A 26 -26.33 -40.55 -11.08
N HIS A 27 -26.84 -39.32 -11.14
CA HIS A 27 -28.11 -38.98 -11.80
C HIS A 27 -28.32 -37.45 -11.86
N ALA A 28 -28.51 -36.97 -13.09
CA ALA A 28 -29.32 -35.84 -13.56
C ALA A 28 -29.32 -34.48 -12.80
N GLY A 29 -28.71 -33.48 -13.46
CA GLY A 29 -29.30 -32.14 -13.62
C GLY A 29 -28.69 -31.01 -12.79
N GLY A 30 -28.06 -30.04 -13.48
CA GLY A 30 -27.77 -28.72 -12.94
C GLY A 30 -26.37 -28.21 -13.28
N HIS A 31 -26.29 -27.30 -14.26
CA HIS A 31 -25.11 -26.47 -14.50
C HIS A 31 -24.70 -25.71 -13.24
N ASN A 32 -23.45 -25.87 -12.80
CA ASN A 32 -22.69 -24.89 -12.03
C ASN A 32 -21.21 -25.11 -12.37
N SER A 33 -20.60 -24.16 -13.10
CA SER A 33 -19.17 -24.14 -13.37
C SER A 33 -18.43 -23.88 -12.05
N CYS A 34 -17.44 -24.72 -11.77
CA CYS A 34 -16.47 -24.50 -10.71
C CYS A 34 -15.34 -23.64 -11.26
N ASP A 35 -15.55 -22.32 -11.34
CA ASP A 35 -14.53 -21.34 -11.78
C ASP A 35 -13.54 -20.96 -10.65
N SER A 36 -13.59 -21.63 -9.49
CA SER A 36 -12.75 -21.28 -8.32
C SER A 36 -11.46 -22.08 -8.18
N CYS A 37 -11.16 -23.03 -9.08
CA CYS A 37 -9.98 -23.89 -8.97
C CYS A 37 -8.78 -23.43 -9.82
N ASP A 38 -9.00 -22.56 -10.81
CA ASP A 38 -7.94 -22.13 -11.73
C ASP A 38 -7.00 -21.06 -11.13
N ASN A 39 -7.47 -20.27 -10.18
CA ASN A 39 -6.65 -19.26 -9.49
C ASN A 39 -5.62 -19.89 -8.53
N ASP A 40 -5.98 -20.98 -7.84
CA ASP A 40 -5.08 -21.66 -6.89
C ASP A 40 -3.95 -22.44 -7.58
N ILE A 41 -4.21 -22.95 -8.80
CA ILE A 41 -3.21 -23.69 -9.58
C ILE A 41 -2.15 -22.76 -10.17
N SER A 42 -2.53 -21.54 -10.60
CA SER A 42 -1.57 -20.57 -11.12
C SER A 42 -0.59 -20.09 -10.04
N PHE A 43 -1.08 -19.92 -8.81
CA PHE A 43 -0.26 -19.57 -7.63
C PHE A 43 0.70 -20.69 -7.23
N LEU A 44 0.23 -21.95 -7.14
CA LEU A 44 1.08 -23.11 -6.82
C LEU A 44 2.13 -23.39 -7.90
N GLN A 45 1.82 -23.12 -9.17
CA GLN A 45 2.80 -23.22 -10.26
C GLN A 45 3.85 -22.11 -10.22
N ALA A 46 3.52 -20.93 -9.69
CA ALA A 46 4.48 -19.87 -9.43
C ALA A 46 5.46 -20.28 -8.33
N GLU A 47 4.98 -20.77 -7.18
CA GLU A 47 5.81 -21.25 -6.05
C GLU A 47 6.85 -22.31 -6.47
N LEU A 48 6.44 -23.28 -7.29
CA LEU A 48 7.31 -24.37 -7.77
C LEU A 48 8.44 -23.90 -8.71
N ARG A 49 8.25 -22.80 -9.44
CA ARG A 49 9.30 -22.21 -10.30
C ARG A 49 10.37 -21.47 -9.51
N PHE A 50 10.04 -20.95 -8.32
CA PHE A 50 10.99 -20.19 -7.50
C PHE A 50 11.89 -21.09 -6.65
N ALA A 51 11.40 -22.22 -6.15
CA ALA A 51 12.17 -23.14 -5.31
C ALA A 51 13.42 -23.73 -6.01
N THR A 52 13.50 -23.69 -7.35
CA THR A 52 14.57 -24.30 -8.14
C THR A 52 15.75 -23.36 -8.49
N ARG A 53 15.71 -22.06 -8.16
CA ARG A 53 16.76 -21.07 -8.52
C ARG A 53 17.67 -20.63 -7.36
N ALA A 54 17.82 -21.41 -6.30
CA ALA A 54 18.75 -21.15 -5.20
C ALA A 54 20.23 -21.40 -5.59
N GLY A 55 20.76 -20.61 -6.53
CA GLY A 55 22.16 -20.58 -6.92
C GLY A 55 22.62 -19.14 -7.13
N ARG A 56 23.34 -18.59 -6.14
CA ARG A 56 23.90 -17.22 -6.11
C ARG A 56 22.99 -16.16 -6.76
N ALA A 57 21.85 -15.90 -6.11
CA ALA A 57 21.04 -14.75 -6.46
C ALA A 57 21.90 -13.47 -6.32
N PRO A 58 21.85 -12.54 -7.29
CA PRO A 58 22.44 -11.21 -7.12
C PRO A 58 21.87 -10.54 -5.85
N PRO A 59 22.61 -9.60 -5.23
CA PRO A 59 22.09 -8.87 -4.08
C PRO A 59 20.75 -8.23 -4.41
N ALA A 60 19.82 -8.24 -3.45
CA ALA A 60 18.49 -7.67 -3.64
C ALA A 60 18.61 -6.20 -4.10
N PRO A 61 17.92 -5.79 -5.16
CA PRO A 61 17.92 -4.41 -5.61
C PRO A 61 17.38 -3.52 -4.48
N LEU A 62 18.05 -2.39 -4.26
CA LEU A 62 17.63 -1.41 -3.26
C LEU A 62 16.41 -0.64 -3.77
N LEU A 63 15.49 -0.35 -2.85
CA LEU A 63 14.25 0.38 -3.09
C LEU A 63 14.15 1.54 -2.10
N LYS A 64 14.37 2.75 -2.58
CA LYS A 64 14.28 3.98 -1.78
C LYS A 64 12.93 4.66 -2.02
N PRO A 65 12.10 4.92 -0.99
CA PRO A 65 10.92 5.76 -1.16
C PRO A 65 11.35 7.19 -1.52
N ILE A 66 10.80 7.73 -2.60
CA ILE A 66 11.11 9.11 -3.05
C ILE A 66 9.86 9.98 -3.16
N GLY A 67 8.67 9.39 -3.08
CA GLY A 67 7.44 10.15 -3.10
C GLY A 67 6.18 9.31 -3.13
N ARG A 68 5.07 10.03 -3.20
CA ARG A 68 3.71 9.51 -3.26
C ARG A 68 2.90 10.36 -4.19
N SER A 69 2.11 9.76 -5.06
CA SER A 69 1.09 10.48 -5.83
C SER A 69 -0.30 10.11 -5.37
N PHE A 70 -1.21 11.06 -5.51
CA PHE A 70 -2.61 10.93 -5.15
C PHE A 70 -3.47 11.48 -6.28
N PHE A 71 -4.55 10.77 -6.60
CA PHE A 71 -5.67 11.38 -7.28
C PHE A 71 -6.30 12.43 -6.35
N SER A 72 -6.55 13.62 -6.88
CA SER A 72 -7.09 14.73 -6.11
C SER A 72 -8.09 15.53 -6.93
N GLU A 73 -9.30 15.76 -6.40
CA GLU A 73 -10.30 16.60 -7.09
C GLU A 73 -9.92 18.09 -7.10
N ASP A 74 -9.14 18.53 -6.11
CA ASP A 74 -8.58 19.88 -6.03
C ASP A 74 -7.10 19.83 -5.60
N PRO A 75 -6.18 19.55 -6.54
CA PRO A 75 -4.75 19.43 -6.27
C PRO A 75 -4.16 20.62 -5.53
N ALA A 76 -4.59 21.83 -5.87
CA ALA A 76 -4.09 23.06 -5.26
C ALA A 76 -4.47 23.15 -3.78
N ASN A 77 -5.69 22.76 -3.42
CA ASN A 77 -6.12 22.72 -2.02
C ASN A 77 -5.39 21.64 -1.22
N SER A 78 -5.21 20.45 -1.80
CA SER A 78 -4.46 19.35 -1.18
C SER A 78 -3.00 19.75 -0.90
N ALA A 79 -2.33 20.41 -1.87
CA ALA A 79 -1.00 20.95 -1.68
C ALA A 79 -0.95 22.08 -0.63
N LYS A 80 -1.91 23.01 -0.64
CA LYS A 80 -2.00 24.09 0.36
C LYS A 80 -2.16 23.56 1.78
N TRP A 81 -2.92 22.47 1.96
CA TRP A 81 -3.05 21.82 3.25
C TRP A 81 -1.69 21.36 3.78
N TRP A 82 -0.89 20.70 2.94
CA TRP A 82 0.48 20.30 3.29
C TRP A 82 1.40 21.47 3.57
N LEU A 83 1.37 22.52 2.75
CA LEU A 83 2.17 23.72 2.97
C LEU A 83 1.85 24.44 4.27
N ARG A 84 0.61 24.32 4.76
CA ARG A 84 0.15 24.92 6.01
C ARG A 84 0.59 24.09 7.22
N TYR A 85 0.30 22.79 7.20
CA TYR A 85 0.43 21.93 8.38
C TYR A 85 1.69 21.08 8.43
N SER A 86 2.50 21.07 7.37
CA SER A 86 3.78 20.35 7.33
C SER A 86 4.94 21.29 6.97
N SER A 87 6.14 20.89 7.39
CA SER A 87 7.42 21.42 6.93
C SER A 87 7.63 21.03 5.47
N SER A 88 6.98 21.76 4.56
CA SER A 88 7.01 21.48 3.13
C SER A 88 7.24 22.75 2.31
N GLU A 89 7.76 22.57 1.10
CA GLU A 89 7.91 23.62 0.10
C GLU A 89 7.10 23.29 -1.15
N GLN A 90 6.58 24.32 -1.82
CA GLN A 90 5.89 24.15 -3.09
C GLN A 90 6.92 23.66 -4.12
N LEU A 91 6.62 22.53 -4.78
CA LEU A 91 7.39 22.13 -5.95
C LEU A 91 6.92 22.96 -7.15
N PRO A 92 7.85 23.56 -7.90
CA PRO A 92 7.49 24.28 -9.10
C PRO A 92 7.13 23.29 -10.22
N PRO A 93 6.26 23.65 -11.18
CA PRO A 93 5.74 22.74 -12.21
C PRO A 93 6.83 22.01 -12.99
N GLU A 94 7.97 22.67 -13.27
CA GLU A 94 9.10 22.08 -13.97
C GLU A 94 9.84 20.98 -13.18
N LYS A 95 9.51 20.77 -11.90
CA LYS A 95 10.05 19.68 -11.07
C LYS A 95 9.01 18.60 -10.76
N MET A 96 7.80 18.70 -11.34
CA MET A 96 6.73 17.72 -11.14
C MET A 96 6.94 16.49 -12.03
N MET A 97 7.85 15.61 -11.60
CA MET A 97 8.25 14.39 -12.31
C MET A 97 7.28 13.22 -12.07
N THR A 98 6.03 13.31 -12.55
CA THR A 98 5.03 12.24 -12.37
C THR A 98 4.36 11.76 -13.65
N VAL A 99 4.19 10.43 -13.72
CA VAL A 99 3.28 9.67 -14.62
C VAL A 99 3.06 10.25 -16.03
N GLY A 100 4.12 10.71 -16.70
CA GLY A 100 4.04 11.18 -18.09
C GLY A 100 2.97 12.25 -18.35
N LEU A 101 2.48 12.93 -17.31
CA LEU A 101 1.49 13.98 -17.41
C LEU A 101 2.22 15.24 -17.84
N ASP A 102 2.14 15.57 -19.13
CA ASP A 102 2.55 16.88 -19.64
C ASP A 102 1.90 17.96 -18.78
N GLN A 103 2.74 18.64 -17.97
CA GLN A 103 2.47 19.81 -17.12
C GLN A 103 0.99 20.22 -17.09
N SER A 104 0.13 19.41 -16.47
CA SER A 104 -1.28 19.72 -16.47
C SER A 104 -1.48 20.91 -15.54
N SER A 105 -2.24 21.91 -15.97
CA SER A 105 -2.69 23.03 -15.13
C SER A 105 -3.52 22.58 -13.92
N GLU A 106 -3.81 21.27 -13.84
CA GLU A 106 -4.61 20.60 -12.84
C GLU A 106 -3.74 19.64 -12.00
N SER A 107 -2.52 20.07 -11.68
CA SER A 107 -1.60 19.34 -10.80
C SER A 107 -0.96 20.29 -9.79
N ALA A 108 -0.60 19.75 -8.63
CA ALA A 108 0.16 20.46 -7.62
C ALA A 108 1.07 19.47 -6.88
N ALA A 109 2.22 19.93 -6.40
CA ALA A 109 3.13 19.07 -5.68
C ALA A 109 3.87 19.82 -4.58
N VAL A 110 4.29 19.10 -3.55
CA VAL A 110 5.09 19.64 -2.45
C VAL A 110 6.30 18.74 -2.18
N MET A 111 7.39 19.35 -1.73
CA MET A 111 8.56 18.67 -1.19
C MET A 111 8.45 18.72 0.33
N VAL A 112 8.32 17.55 0.97
CA VAL A 112 8.30 17.45 2.43
C VAL A 112 9.75 17.44 2.93
N LYS A 113 10.00 18.18 4.02
CA LYS A 113 11.33 18.33 4.63
C LYS A 113 11.29 17.99 6.12
N SER A 114 12.38 17.40 6.60
CA SER A 114 12.65 17.20 8.03
C SER A 114 14.05 17.71 8.33
N LYS A 115 14.17 18.60 9.33
CA LYS A 115 15.46 19.21 9.74
C LYS A 115 16.25 19.84 8.57
N GLY A 116 15.55 20.31 7.55
CA GLY A 116 16.11 20.94 6.35
C GLY A 116 16.45 19.97 5.21
N GLU A 117 16.36 18.67 5.43
CA GLU A 117 16.61 17.63 4.43
C GLU A 117 15.33 17.20 3.72
N GLU A 118 15.43 16.83 2.44
CA GLU A 118 14.31 16.31 1.65
C GLU A 118 13.93 14.91 2.15
N VAL A 119 12.65 14.74 2.50
CA VAL A 119 12.10 13.45 2.94
C VAL A 119 11.43 12.75 1.77
N GLU A 120 10.45 13.40 1.15
CA GLU A 120 9.69 12.86 0.03
C GLU A 120 9.00 13.95 -0.78
N LYS A 121 8.54 13.58 -1.98
CA LYS A 121 7.70 14.42 -2.84
C LYS A 121 6.27 13.92 -2.84
N LEU A 122 5.31 14.80 -2.59
CA LEU A 122 3.89 14.48 -2.67
C LEU A 122 3.29 15.16 -3.89
N TYR A 123 2.59 14.38 -4.71
CA TYR A 123 1.99 14.85 -5.96
C TYR A 123 0.48 14.69 -5.90
N PHE A 124 -0.24 15.75 -6.22
CA PHE A 124 -1.69 15.77 -6.30
C PHE A 124 -2.08 16.00 -7.76
N LEU A 125 -2.83 15.06 -8.30
CA LEU A 125 -3.07 14.97 -9.73
C LEU A 125 -4.57 14.90 -9.99
N ASN A 126 -5.07 15.75 -10.88
CA ASN A 126 -6.41 15.64 -11.42
C ASN A 126 -6.29 15.31 -12.92
N VAL A 127 -6.92 14.21 -13.32
CA VAL A 127 -6.95 13.72 -14.70
C VAL A 127 -8.37 13.31 -15.03
N ASN A 128 -8.65 13.08 -16.32
CA ASN A 128 -9.94 12.55 -16.73
C ASN A 128 -10.21 11.21 -16.05
N ASP A 129 -11.42 11.08 -15.50
CA ASP A 129 -11.83 9.85 -14.82
C ASP A 129 -12.20 8.77 -15.83
N TRP A 130 -11.65 7.58 -15.61
CA TRP A 130 -12.20 6.37 -16.20
C TRP A 130 -13.47 5.98 -15.45
N LYS A 131 -14.47 5.56 -16.21
CA LYS A 131 -15.78 5.21 -15.69
C LYS A 131 -16.00 3.71 -15.76
N SER A 132 -16.26 3.09 -14.60
CA SER A 132 -16.47 1.64 -14.55
C SER A 132 -17.80 1.23 -15.20
N PRO A 133 -17.99 -0.08 -15.50
CA PRO A 133 -19.27 -0.62 -15.94
C PRO A 133 -20.43 -0.31 -14.98
N SER A 134 -20.13 -0.19 -13.69
CA SER A 134 -21.06 0.21 -12.63
C SER A 134 -21.27 1.73 -12.52
N ASN A 135 -20.80 2.51 -13.49
CA ASN A 135 -20.96 3.96 -13.56
C ASN A 135 -20.26 4.73 -12.40
N LEU A 136 -19.23 4.14 -11.80
CA LEU A 136 -18.42 4.77 -10.75
C LEU A 136 -17.16 5.42 -11.35
N THR A 137 -16.63 6.41 -10.64
CA THR A 137 -15.39 7.16 -10.94
C THR A 137 -14.54 7.34 -9.68
N MET A 138 -13.29 7.79 -9.82
CA MET A 138 -12.46 8.08 -8.65
C MET A 138 -13.02 9.18 -7.74
N LYS A 139 -13.80 10.12 -8.31
CA LYS A 139 -14.48 11.17 -7.54
C LYS A 139 -15.49 10.61 -6.54
N ASP A 140 -16.19 9.53 -6.90
CA ASP A 140 -17.15 8.88 -6.01
C ASP A 140 -16.44 8.32 -4.77
N PHE A 141 -15.22 7.80 -4.93
CA PHE A 141 -14.39 7.28 -3.84
C PHE A 141 -13.73 8.40 -3.00
N VAL A 142 -13.33 9.52 -3.61
CA VAL A 142 -12.91 10.71 -2.83
C VAL A 142 -14.05 11.21 -1.95
N GLN A 143 -15.27 11.25 -2.48
CA GLN A 143 -16.45 11.64 -1.72
C GLN A 143 -16.75 10.63 -0.59
N ALA A 144 -16.60 9.33 -0.84
CA ALA A 144 -16.71 8.28 0.17
C ALA A 144 -15.72 8.47 1.33
N ALA A 145 -14.44 8.71 1.01
CA ALA A 145 -13.40 8.97 2.01
C ALA A 145 -13.70 10.23 2.84
N LYS A 146 -14.10 11.32 2.17
CA LYS A 146 -14.48 12.58 2.83
C LYS A 146 -15.66 12.42 3.79
N LEU A 147 -16.72 11.74 3.37
CA LEU A 147 -17.90 11.49 4.21
C LEU A 147 -17.55 10.61 5.40
N SER A 148 -16.74 9.57 5.17
CA SER A 148 -16.29 8.66 6.22
C SER A 148 -15.43 9.38 7.26
N TRP A 149 -14.48 10.22 6.82
CA TRP A 149 -13.70 11.08 7.72
C TRP A 149 -14.60 12.03 8.51
N GLY A 150 -15.56 12.68 7.85
CA GLY A 150 -16.52 13.56 8.50
C GLY A 150 -17.36 12.86 9.57
N SER A 151 -17.79 11.62 9.31
CA SER A 151 -18.54 10.80 10.27
C SER A 151 -17.69 10.39 11.48
N VAL A 152 -16.42 10.03 11.25
CA VAL A 152 -15.45 9.77 12.33
C VAL A 152 -15.26 11.03 13.17
N MET A 153 -14.99 12.18 12.56
CA MET A 153 -14.78 13.46 13.26
C MET A 153 -16.01 13.92 14.06
N LYS A 154 -17.22 13.56 13.63
CA LYS A 154 -18.48 13.81 14.36
C LYS A 154 -18.78 12.78 15.46
N ARG A 155 -17.93 11.74 15.61
CA ARG A 155 -18.13 10.62 16.54
C ARG A 155 -19.38 9.79 16.28
N GLU A 156 -19.88 9.82 15.04
CA GLU A 156 -20.97 8.93 14.60
C GLU A 156 -20.47 7.48 14.47
N GLN A 157 -19.18 7.32 14.16
CA GLN A 157 -18.43 6.07 14.19
C GLN A 157 -17.01 6.33 14.73
N LEU A 158 -16.41 5.35 15.41
CA LEU A 158 -15.04 5.49 15.94
C LEU A 158 -13.96 5.29 14.87
N TYR A 159 -14.32 4.58 13.80
CA TYR A 159 -13.40 4.13 12.76
C TYR A 159 -14.12 3.99 11.43
N SER A 160 -13.36 3.97 10.33
CA SER A 160 -13.83 3.60 9.01
C SER A 160 -12.69 2.95 8.22
N PRO A 161 -12.97 1.94 7.37
CA PRO A 161 -11.96 1.35 6.48
C PRO A 161 -11.25 2.39 5.58
N TRP A 162 -11.93 3.47 5.18
CA TRP A 162 -11.29 4.58 4.46
C TRP A 162 -10.14 5.27 5.23
N THR A 163 -10.08 5.11 6.55
CA THR A 163 -8.97 5.62 7.37
C THR A 163 -7.73 4.71 7.33
N ASP A 164 -7.83 3.51 6.76
CA ASP A 164 -6.68 2.64 6.46
C ASP A 164 -5.94 3.01 5.19
N PHE A 165 -6.51 3.88 4.34
CA PHE A 165 -5.72 4.62 3.36
C PHE A 165 -4.89 5.68 4.06
N HIS A 166 -3.83 5.26 4.77
CA HIS A 166 -2.90 6.18 5.42
C HIS A 166 -1.45 5.82 5.17
N ASP A 167 -0.63 6.84 4.96
CA ASP A 167 0.82 6.65 5.06
C ASP A 167 1.26 7.05 6.46
N GLY A 168 2.28 6.37 6.97
CA GLY A 168 2.94 6.77 8.21
C GLY A 168 4.10 7.70 7.89
N HIS A 169 4.14 8.85 8.56
CA HIS A 169 5.10 9.90 8.31
C HIS A 169 5.94 10.24 9.56
N ILE A 170 7.16 10.72 9.31
CA ILE A 170 8.08 11.27 10.30
C ILE A 170 7.41 12.44 11.04
N VAL A 171 7.36 12.40 12.36
CA VAL A 171 6.64 13.35 13.20
C VAL A 171 7.19 14.78 13.15
N GLU A 172 8.49 14.94 12.93
CA GLU A 172 9.14 16.25 12.86
C GLU A 172 8.68 17.09 11.66
N THR A 173 7.96 16.51 10.70
CA THR A 173 7.41 17.29 9.59
C THR A 173 6.13 18.01 9.97
N LEU A 174 5.39 17.55 10.99
CA LEU A 174 4.11 18.13 11.38
C LEU A 174 4.29 19.44 12.18
N ARG A 175 3.53 20.48 11.79
CA ARG A 175 3.47 21.77 12.48
C ARG A 175 2.31 21.81 13.49
N PHE A 176 2.48 21.10 14.60
CA PHE A 176 1.44 20.96 15.63
C PHE A 176 0.87 22.30 16.11
N ASP A 177 1.70 23.33 16.29
CA ASP A 177 1.26 24.63 16.79
C ASP A 177 0.28 25.29 15.80
N GLN A 178 0.54 25.13 14.49
CA GLN A 178 -0.34 25.63 13.43
C GLN A 178 -1.65 24.81 13.36
N VAL A 179 -1.53 23.49 13.52
CA VAL A 179 -2.66 22.55 13.56
C VAL A 179 -3.64 22.91 14.69
N GLU A 180 -3.12 23.13 15.90
CA GLU A 180 -3.93 23.51 17.07
C GLU A 180 -4.48 24.93 16.93
N MET A 181 -3.68 25.90 16.48
CA MET A 181 -4.13 27.28 16.28
C MET A 181 -5.31 27.37 15.28
N ASP A 182 -5.32 26.52 14.25
CA ASP A 182 -6.38 26.48 13.26
C ASP A 182 -7.57 25.59 13.65
N MET A 183 -7.50 24.93 14.82
CA MET A 183 -8.46 23.91 15.23
C MET A 183 -8.66 22.83 14.14
N GLN A 184 -7.58 22.47 13.45
CA GLN A 184 -7.64 21.50 12.35
C GLN A 184 -8.08 20.14 12.91
N PRO A 185 -9.11 19.48 12.32
CA PRO A 185 -9.55 18.19 12.81
C PRO A 185 -8.48 17.11 12.62
N PHE A 186 -8.18 16.40 13.71
CA PHE A 186 -7.32 15.22 13.76
C PHE A 186 -8.03 14.10 14.52
N GLN A 187 -7.69 12.86 14.21
CA GLN A 187 -7.99 11.72 15.05
C GLN A 187 -6.75 11.40 15.89
N LEU A 188 -6.78 11.71 17.18
CA LEU A 188 -5.76 11.34 18.15
C LEU A 188 -6.30 10.26 19.08
N TYR A 189 -5.73 9.07 19.06
CA TYR A 189 -6.16 8.01 19.95
C TYR A 189 -5.74 8.30 21.39
N GLU A 190 -6.53 7.86 22.39
CA GLU A 190 -6.32 8.08 23.84
C GLU A 190 -4.90 7.78 24.37
N THR A 191 -4.11 6.99 23.64
CA THR A 191 -2.67 6.81 23.88
C THR A 191 -1.84 8.11 23.76
N GLY A 192 -2.33 9.13 23.06
CA GLY A 192 -1.59 10.36 22.74
C GLY A 192 -0.50 10.20 21.68
N VAL A 193 -0.33 8.99 21.14
CA VAL A 193 0.83 8.61 20.32
C VAL A 193 0.55 8.65 18.82
N VAL A 194 -0.66 8.26 18.39
CA VAL A 194 -1.00 8.15 16.96
C VAL A 194 -2.01 9.22 16.58
N GLN A 195 -1.65 10.01 15.57
CA GLN A 195 -2.43 11.13 15.07
C GLN A 195 -2.69 10.95 13.59
N ARG A 196 -3.95 11.04 13.17
CA ARG A 196 -4.33 10.95 11.75
C ARG A 196 -5.03 12.21 11.30
N ALA A 197 -4.79 12.60 10.05
CA ALA A 197 -5.58 13.62 9.38
C ALA A 197 -5.88 13.22 7.94
N TYR A 198 -7.08 13.57 7.48
CA TYR A 198 -7.47 13.45 6.08
C TYR A 198 -6.78 14.48 5.21
N ILE A 199 -6.21 14.03 4.09
CA ILE A 199 -5.69 14.90 3.05
C ILE A 199 -6.88 15.34 2.20
N PRO A 200 -7.26 16.63 2.20
CA PRO A 200 -8.47 17.10 1.53
C PRO A 200 -8.54 16.67 0.06
N ASN A 201 -9.74 16.33 -0.42
CA ASN A 201 -10.02 16.02 -1.83
C ASN A 201 -9.26 14.81 -2.41
N THR A 202 -8.78 13.91 -1.55
CA THR A 202 -8.14 12.64 -1.95
C THR A 202 -8.87 11.47 -1.29
N THR A 203 -8.47 10.23 -1.56
CA THR A 203 -8.92 9.07 -0.76
C THR A 203 -8.04 8.81 0.46
N TRP A 204 -7.01 9.62 0.68
CA TRP A 204 -5.93 9.34 1.62
C TRP A 204 -6.01 10.16 2.91
N THR A 205 -5.53 9.56 3.97
CA THR A 205 -5.22 10.17 5.25
C THR A 205 -3.71 10.04 5.50
N MET A 206 -3.19 10.73 6.50
CA MET A 206 -1.79 10.66 6.87
C MET A 206 -1.70 10.46 8.38
N GLU A 207 -0.78 9.60 8.81
CA GLU A 207 -0.56 9.21 10.19
C GLU A 207 0.81 9.69 10.67
N TRP A 208 0.85 10.36 11.82
CA TRP A 208 2.08 10.70 12.53
C TRP A 208 2.10 9.99 13.88
N ARG A 209 3.28 9.49 14.26
CA ARG A 209 3.52 8.93 15.58
C ARG A 209 4.39 9.86 16.41
N THR A 210 3.85 10.39 17.50
CA THR A 210 4.65 11.07 18.52
C THR A 210 5.40 10.05 19.37
N ASP A 211 6.64 10.39 19.72
CA ASP A 211 7.39 9.66 20.73
C ASP A 211 6.64 9.77 22.08
N PRO A 212 6.27 8.64 22.72
CA PRO A 212 5.59 8.66 24.02
C PRO A 212 6.43 9.33 25.12
N ASP A 213 7.76 9.38 24.98
CA ASP A 213 8.69 10.03 25.91
C ASP A 213 8.99 11.48 25.52
N SER A 214 8.35 12.01 24.48
CA SER A 214 8.48 13.41 24.07
C SER A 214 7.96 14.36 25.15
N ASP A 215 8.77 15.34 25.53
CA ASP A 215 8.36 16.46 26.39
C ASP A 215 7.27 17.34 25.73
N ARG A 216 6.95 17.12 24.45
CA ARG A 216 5.94 17.88 23.73
C ARG A 216 4.54 17.42 24.11
N VAL A 217 3.86 18.25 24.91
CA VAL A 217 2.43 18.08 25.21
C VAL A 217 1.59 18.51 24.00
N PHE A 218 0.93 17.55 23.35
CA PHE A 218 -0.06 17.80 22.30
C PHE A 218 -1.25 16.86 22.49
N PRO A 219 -2.50 17.36 22.41
CA PRO A 219 -2.92 18.77 22.30
C PRO A 219 -2.56 19.56 23.57
N SER A 220 -2.24 20.86 23.42
CA SER A 220 -1.84 21.69 24.55
C SER A 220 -3.02 22.33 25.30
N SER A 221 -4.17 22.48 24.64
CA SER A 221 -5.41 23.02 25.20
C SER A 221 -6.49 21.95 25.41
N ALA A 222 -7.27 22.10 26.47
CA ALA A 222 -8.41 21.22 26.75
C ALA A 222 -9.50 21.32 25.66
N GLU A 223 -9.72 22.51 25.12
CA GLU A 223 -10.67 22.73 24.03
C GLU A 223 -10.28 21.93 22.79
N TYR A 224 -9.01 21.96 22.39
CA TYR A 224 -8.56 21.18 21.25
C TYR A 224 -8.54 19.67 21.56
N ALA A 225 -8.20 19.28 22.78
CA ALA A 225 -8.32 17.89 23.23
C ALA A 225 -9.73 17.32 23.10
N GLU A 226 -10.76 18.11 23.44
CA GLU A 226 -12.15 17.70 23.25
C GLU A 226 -12.53 17.50 21.78
N LEU A 227 -11.84 18.15 20.84
CA LEU A 227 -12.05 17.98 19.41
C LEU A 227 -11.35 16.73 18.87
N VAL A 228 -10.09 16.50 19.26
CA VAL A 228 -9.22 15.54 18.57
C VAL A 228 -9.05 14.20 19.29
N MET A 229 -9.43 14.08 20.56
CA MET A 229 -9.26 12.83 21.31
C MET A 229 -10.36 11.81 20.99
N PHE A 230 -9.95 10.61 20.59
CA PHE A 230 -10.80 9.46 20.26
C PHE A 230 -10.39 8.23 21.06
N LYS A 231 -11.38 7.44 21.47
CA LYS A 231 -11.16 6.08 21.98
C LYS A 231 -10.47 5.24 20.92
N ASN A 232 -9.50 4.43 21.33
CA ASN A 232 -8.91 3.45 20.43
C ASN A 232 -10.01 2.43 20.02
N PRO A 233 -10.39 2.35 18.73
CA PRO A 233 -11.43 1.44 18.28
C PRO A 233 -10.97 -0.03 18.28
N ASP A 234 -9.66 -0.25 18.28
CA ASP A 234 -9.06 -1.53 17.96
C ASP A 234 -8.80 -2.38 19.21
N LYS A 235 -9.73 -3.30 19.46
CA LYS A 235 -9.67 -4.23 20.59
C LYS A 235 -8.78 -5.44 20.32
N CYS A 236 -8.36 -5.63 19.06
CA CYS A 236 -7.62 -6.80 18.63
C CYS A 236 -6.11 -6.57 18.57
N ARG A 237 -5.69 -5.30 18.58
CA ARG A 237 -4.28 -4.93 18.68
C ARG A 237 -3.71 -5.36 20.03
N ASN A 238 -2.70 -6.23 20.00
CA ASN A 238 -1.99 -6.64 21.20
C ASN A 238 -1.01 -5.55 21.65
N HIS A 239 -1.45 -4.74 22.61
CA HIS A 239 -0.67 -3.66 23.19
C HIS A 239 0.53 -4.11 24.05
N TRP A 240 0.64 -5.40 24.38
CA TRP A 240 1.71 -5.89 25.27
C TRP A 240 3.08 -5.94 24.59
N ASN A 241 3.11 -5.86 23.27
CA ASN A 241 4.30 -5.73 22.43
C ASN A 241 4.32 -4.37 21.69
N ASP A 242 3.71 -3.32 22.24
CA ASP A 242 3.92 -1.95 21.72
C ASP A 242 5.38 -1.44 21.93
N GLU A 243 6.34 -2.33 22.27
CA GLU A 243 7.74 -2.29 21.80
C GLU A 243 7.87 -2.37 20.26
N PHE A 244 6.79 -2.09 19.53
CA PHE A 244 6.85 -1.71 18.14
C PHE A 244 7.89 -0.61 18.01
N PRO A 245 9.04 -0.90 17.39
CA PRO A 245 10.15 0.03 17.40
C PRO A 245 9.64 1.36 16.82
N GLU A 246 10.12 2.48 17.37
CA GLU A 246 9.94 3.82 16.78
C GLU A 246 10.08 3.79 15.24
N ARG A 247 10.93 2.87 14.77
CA ARG A 247 11.27 2.49 13.40
C ARG A 247 10.14 2.04 12.48
N ALA A 248 8.92 1.79 12.98
CA ALA A 248 7.83 1.18 12.19
C ALA A 248 6.81 2.15 11.61
N TYR A 249 7.05 3.45 11.72
CA TYR A 249 6.05 4.46 11.33
C TYR A 249 6.40 5.24 10.08
N TRP A 250 7.50 4.89 9.40
CA TRP A 250 7.75 5.29 8.02
C TRP A 250 7.23 4.20 7.08
N LYS A 251 5.99 4.34 6.62
CA LYS A 251 5.25 3.27 5.92
C LYS A 251 4.26 3.81 4.90
N SER A 252 3.80 2.94 4.00
CA SER A 252 2.55 3.14 3.27
C SER A 252 1.55 2.05 3.58
N THR A 253 0.32 2.45 3.88
CA THR A 253 -0.78 1.52 4.18
C THR A 253 -1.73 1.42 3.01
N PHE A 254 -2.06 0.19 2.66
CA PHE A 254 -3.01 -0.12 1.62
C PHE A 254 -4.11 -1.02 2.18
N PRO A 255 -5.38 -0.66 2.02
CA PRO A 255 -6.46 -1.58 2.25
C PRO A 255 -6.52 -2.59 1.09
N VAL A 256 -6.72 -3.85 1.44
CA VAL A 256 -6.57 -5.01 0.55
C VAL A 256 -7.68 -6.04 0.81
N LEU A 257 -7.94 -6.90 -0.16
CA LEU A 257 -8.83 -8.06 0.04
C LEU A 257 -8.09 -9.24 0.65
N ASN A 258 -6.78 -9.35 0.39
CA ASN A 258 -5.94 -10.43 0.89
C ASN A 258 -4.52 -9.91 1.19
N ALA A 259 -4.29 -9.56 2.45
CA ALA A 259 -3.02 -9.06 2.99
C ALA A 259 -1.90 -10.09 2.92
N SER A 260 -2.22 -11.39 3.03
CA SER A 260 -1.21 -12.44 2.86
C SER A 260 -0.70 -12.47 1.42
N ALA A 261 -1.59 -12.48 0.43
CA ALA A 261 -1.22 -12.46 -0.98
C ALA A 261 -0.46 -11.17 -1.35
N ALA A 262 -0.88 -10.02 -0.81
CA ALA A 262 -0.17 -8.76 -1.02
C ALA A 262 1.26 -8.80 -0.44
N LYS A 263 1.43 -9.34 0.77
CA LYS A 263 2.75 -9.55 1.38
C LYS A 263 3.62 -10.44 0.51
N GLU A 264 3.14 -11.63 0.14
CA GLU A 264 3.92 -12.58 -0.67
C GLU A 264 4.34 -11.96 -2.00
N PHE A 265 3.44 -11.23 -2.67
CA PHE A 265 3.77 -10.50 -3.90
C PHE A 265 4.88 -9.46 -3.69
N ALA A 266 4.86 -8.74 -2.57
CA ALA A 266 5.95 -7.82 -2.21
C ALA A 266 7.27 -8.54 -1.94
N LEU A 267 7.25 -9.71 -1.28
CA LEU A 267 8.46 -10.51 -1.07
C LEU A 267 9.04 -10.98 -2.42
N ASP A 268 8.18 -11.48 -3.30
CA ASP A 268 8.58 -12.05 -4.59
C ASP A 268 9.06 -10.97 -5.57
N VAL A 269 8.31 -9.89 -5.75
CA VAL A 269 8.61 -8.87 -6.76
C VAL A 269 9.58 -7.82 -6.25
N LEU A 270 9.40 -7.36 -5.01
CA LEU A 270 10.17 -6.23 -4.46
C LEU A 270 11.38 -6.69 -3.64
N HIS A 271 11.57 -7.99 -3.45
CA HIS A 271 12.56 -8.53 -2.52
C HIS A 271 12.39 -7.97 -1.10
N ALA A 272 11.15 -7.65 -0.72
CA ALA A 272 10.83 -7.21 0.63
C ALA A 272 11.13 -8.33 1.63
N LYS A 273 11.19 -7.99 2.92
CA LYS A 273 11.34 -8.97 4.02
C LYS A 273 10.11 -8.96 4.90
N PRO A 274 9.64 -10.13 5.36
CA PRO A 274 8.47 -10.20 6.25
C PRO A 274 8.80 -9.58 7.62
N LEU A 275 7.81 -8.90 8.20
CA LEU A 275 7.88 -8.36 9.58
C LEU A 275 6.91 -9.10 10.51
N GLU A 276 6.92 -10.44 10.47
CA GLU A 276 5.92 -11.27 11.17
C GLU A 276 6.00 -11.21 12.69
N LYS A 277 7.22 -11.11 13.25
CA LYS A 277 7.42 -10.99 14.71
C LYS A 277 6.98 -9.65 15.27
N GLU A 278 6.75 -8.69 14.37
CA GLU A 278 6.33 -7.34 14.72
C GLU A 278 4.83 -7.18 14.53
N ASN A 279 4.07 -8.08 13.91
CA ASN A 279 2.62 -7.86 13.71
C ASN A 279 1.86 -7.76 15.06
N PRO A 280 1.21 -6.62 15.39
CA PRO A 280 0.49 -6.47 16.65
C PRO A 280 -0.91 -7.09 16.59
N TYR A 281 -1.33 -7.54 15.41
CA TYR A 281 -2.61 -8.17 15.16
C TYR A 281 -2.49 -9.69 15.21
N PRO A 282 -3.52 -10.38 15.70
CA PRO A 282 -3.54 -11.83 15.70
C PRO A 282 -3.48 -12.34 14.25
N TRP A 283 -2.53 -13.24 14.00
CA TRP A 283 -2.45 -14.00 12.77
C TRP A 283 -2.42 -15.51 13.04
N PRO A 284 -3.29 -16.33 12.40
CA PRO A 284 -4.36 -15.96 11.47
C PRO A 284 -5.45 -15.05 12.07
N ARG A 285 -6.22 -14.37 11.20
CA ARG A 285 -7.29 -13.43 11.59
C ARG A 285 -8.26 -14.06 12.58
N GLN A 286 -8.59 -13.33 13.66
CA GLN A 286 -9.64 -13.71 14.60
C GLN A 286 -10.98 -13.05 14.25
N PRO A 287 -12.14 -13.68 14.55
CA PRO A 287 -13.45 -13.08 14.32
C PRO A 287 -13.61 -11.70 14.99
N GLY A 288 -14.10 -10.72 14.25
CA GLY A 288 -14.24 -9.34 14.75
C GLY A 288 -12.95 -8.54 14.82
N CYS A 289 -11.84 -9.08 14.30
CA CYS A 289 -10.57 -8.38 14.18
C CYS A 289 -10.26 -8.05 12.72
N ILE A 290 -9.62 -6.91 12.52
CA ILE A 290 -8.94 -6.61 11.26
C ILE A 290 -7.77 -7.58 11.08
N ALA A 291 -7.46 -7.91 9.82
CA ALA A 291 -6.30 -8.71 9.46
C ALA A 291 -5.25 -7.80 8.85
N VAL A 292 -3.99 -8.01 9.21
CA VAL A 292 -2.94 -7.11 8.77
C VAL A 292 -1.67 -7.90 8.49
N GLN A 293 -0.91 -7.49 7.47
CA GLN A 293 0.42 -8.02 7.15
C GLN A 293 1.40 -6.88 6.85
N TRP A 294 2.68 -7.08 7.17
CA TRP A 294 3.76 -6.13 6.90
C TRP A 294 4.88 -6.75 6.10
N ALA A 295 5.47 -5.93 5.25
CA ALA A 295 6.73 -6.19 4.59
C ALA A 295 7.65 -4.97 4.69
N SER A 296 8.96 -5.19 4.78
CA SER A 296 9.97 -4.12 4.79
C SER A 296 10.73 -4.09 3.46
N LEU A 297 10.86 -2.92 2.86
CA LEU A 297 11.61 -2.75 1.63
C LEU A 297 13.13 -2.88 1.86
N PRO A 298 13.88 -3.44 0.89
CA PRO A 298 15.34 -3.50 0.97
C PRO A 298 15.96 -2.11 0.81
N GLN A 299 16.63 -1.61 1.86
CA GLN A 299 17.29 -0.30 1.86
C GLN A 299 18.77 -0.39 2.25
N ALA A 300 19.57 0.54 1.71
CA ALA A 300 21.02 0.57 1.94
C ALA A 300 21.38 0.96 3.37
N ALA A 301 20.66 1.91 3.95
CA ALA A 301 20.89 2.44 5.29
C ALA A 301 19.62 3.13 5.81
N GLY A 302 19.49 3.20 7.13
CA GLY A 302 18.33 3.83 7.79
C GLY A 302 17.26 2.82 8.21
N GLU A 303 16.15 3.36 8.68
CA GLU A 303 14.96 2.57 9.04
C GLU A 303 14.25 2.11 7.76
N PRO A 304 13.98 0.80 7.61
CA PRO A 304 13.41 0.31 6.37
C PRO A 304 11.96 0.78 6.22
N PHE A 305 11.64 1.37 5.07
CA PHE A 305 10.26 1.72 4.72
C PHE A 305 9.38 0.47 4.69
N GLN A 306 8.21 0.57 5.28
CA GLN A 306 7.30 -0.57 5.42
C GLN A 306 6.12 -0.47 4.47
N LEU A 307 5.71 -1.61 3.93
CA LEU A 307 4.43 -1.81 3.28
C LEU A 307 3.49 -2.46 4.28
N HIS A 308 2.34 -1.84 4.50
CA HIS A 308 1.35 -2.22 5.49
C HIS A 308 0.04 -2.57 4.75
N PHE A 309 -0.39 -3.82 4.84
CA PHE A 309 -1.55 -4.32 4.10
C PHE A 309 -2.67 -4.65 5.08
N VAL A 310 -3.80 -3.96 4.97
CA VAL A 310 -4.93 -4.05 5.92
C VAL A 310 -6.16 -4.65 5.25
N GLU A 311 -6.65 -5.75 5.81
CA GLU A 311 -7.97 -6.32 5.56
C GLU A 311 -8.94 -5.84 6.64
N ASP A 312 -9.74 -4.81 6.32
CA ASP A 312 -10.79 -4.33 7.20
C ASP A 312 -12.17 -4.75 6.68
N PHE A 313 -12.69 -5.81 7.29
CA PHE A 313 -14.06 -6.31 7.08
C PHE A 313 -14.97 -6.11 8.29
N VAL A 314 -14.49 -5.38 9.31
CA VAL A 314 -15.16 -5.26 10.60
C VAL A 314 -15.98 -3.98 10.69
N TYR A 315 -15.47 -2.90 10.08
CA TYR A 315 -16.08 -1.58 10.16
C TYR A 315 -16.84 -1.23 8.87
N ASP A 316 -17.96 -0.53 9.05
CA ASP A 316 -18.78 -0.06 7.94
C ASP A 316 -18.21 1.23 7.31
N THR A 317 -18.55 1.46 6.05
CA THR A 317 -18.29 2.70 5.33
C THR A 317 -19.57 3.50 5.14
N VAL A 318 -19.50 4.84 5.16
CA VAL A 318 -20.68 5.70 4.99
C VAL A 318 -21.25 5.62 3.57
N LEU A 319 -20.36 5.61 2.58
CA LEU A 319 -20.66 5.55 1.16
C LEU A 319 -19.51 4.81 0.50
N HIS A 320 -19.79 3.87 -0.41
CA HIS A 320 -18.85 2.99 -1.10
C HIS A 320 -17.82 2.29 -0.21
N SER A 321 -17.81 0.98 -0.27
CA SER A 321 -16.92 0.12 0.50
C SER A 321 -15.55 -0.03 -0.17
N ILE A 322 -14.54 -0.46 0.62
CA ILE A 322 -13.22 -0.84 0.11
C ILE A 322 -13.33 -1.97 -0.93
N PRO A 323 -14.14 -3.03 -0.73
CA PRO A 323 -14.39 -4.01 -1.78
C PRO A 323 -14.94 -3.42 -3.09
N GLU A 324 -15.87 -2.46 -3.05
CA GLU A 324 -16.35 -1.77 -4.26
C GLU A 324 -15.24 -0.99 -4.97
N PHE A 325 -14.35 -0.35 -4.20
CA PHE A 325 -13.18 0.32 -4.74
C PHE A 325 -12.20 -0.64 -5.41
N LEU A 326 -11.90 -1.77 -4.77
CA LEU A 326 -11.01 -2.79 -5.33
C LEU A 326 -11.63 -3.45 -6.56
N GLN A 327 -12.94 -3.67 -6.58
CA GLN A 327 -13.66 -4.13 -7.76
C GLN A 327 -13.59 -3.12 -8.92
N TYR A 328 -13.72 -1.82 -8.65
CA TYR A 328 -13.54 -0.78 -9.68
C TYR A 328 -12.14 -0.88 -10.34
N GLN A 329 -11.10 -1.24 -9.60
CA GLN A 329 -9.77 -1.46 -10.20
C GLN A 329 -9.66 -2.77 -10.99
N GLN A 330 -10.26 -3.84 -10.47
CA GLN A 330 -10.29 -5.13 -11.17
C GLN A 330 -11.02 -5.02 -12.50
N ASP A 331 -12.16 -4.33 -12.52
CA ASP A 331 -12.90 -4.06 -13.75
C ASP A 331 -12.00 -3.39 -14.78
N PHE A 332 -11.29 -2.33 -14.38
CA PHE A 332 -10.35 -1.62 -15.24
C PHE A 332 -9.27 -2.54 -15.82
N LEU A 333 -8.64 -3.37 -14.97
CA LEU A 333 -7.59 -4.27 -15.42
C LEU A 333 -8.12 -5.35 -16.37
N GLN A 334 -9.36 -5.80 -16.20
CA GLN A 334 -9.95 -6.82 -17.07
C GLN A 334 -10.43 -6.26 -18.41
N THR A 335 -10.97 -5.03 -18.45
CA THR A 335 -11.61 -4.47 -19.64
C THR A 335 -10.69 -3.60 -20.48
N ASP A 336 -9.78 -2.86 -19.84
CA ASP A 336 -9.14 -1.70 -20.45
C ASP A 336 -7.61 -1.70 -20.40
N VAL A 337 -6.96 -2.51 -19.53
CA VAL A 337 -5.48 -2.57 -19.49
C VAL A 337 -4.87 -2.95 -20.84
N SER A 338 -5.57 -3.80 -21.60
CA SER A 338 -5.15 -4.25 -22.93
C SER A 338 -5.08 -3.12 -23.96
N LYS A 339 -5.71 -1.98 -23.68
CA LYS A 339 -5.69 -0.78 -24.52
C LYS A 339 -4.41 0.03 -24.33
N GLY A 340 -3.55 -0.32 -23.37
CA GLY A 340 -2.27 0.35 -23.15
C GLY A 340 -2.38 1.73 -22.51
N CYS A 341 -3.51 2.05 -21.89
CA CYS A 341 -3.73 3.28 -21.13
C CYS A 341 -3.89 2.97 -19.64
N ILE A 342 -3.71 3.97 -18.77
CA ILE A 342 -3.92 3.90 -17.31
C ILE A 342 -5.21 4.62 -16.90
N ASN A 343 -5.76 4.30 -15.73
CA ASN A 343 -6.90 5.03 -15.16
C ASN A 343 -6.47 6.09 -14.11
N SER A 344 -7.42 6.91 -13.67
CA SER A 344 -7.19 7.94 -12.66
C SER A 344 -6.79 7.38 -11.29
N PHE A 345 -7.15 6.13 -10.97
CA PHE A 345 -6.71 5.51 -9.73
C PHE A 345 -5.23 5.18 -9.71
N MET A 346 -4.64 4.73 -10.82
CA MET A 346 -3.22 4.34 -10.83
C MET A 346 -2.28 5.51 -10.46
N LEU A 347 -2.83 6.72 -10.34
CA LEU A 347 -2.19 7.89 -9.73
C LEU A 347 -2.06 7.83 -8.21
N ASN A 348 -2.82 6.99 -7.51
CA ASN A 348 -2.63 6.68 -6.09
C ASN A 348 -1.54 5.62 -5.96
N ASN A 349 -0.28 6.03 -6.05
CA ASN A 349 0.84 5.11 -6.03
C ASN A 349 1.98 5.58 -5.14
N LEU A 350 2.71 4.60 -4.59
CA LEU A 350 3.99 4.81 -3.94
C LEU A 350 5.09 4.85 -4.99
N ILE A 351 5.92 5.89 -4.93
CA ILE A 351 7.02 6.10 -5.86
C ILE A 351 8.32 5.69 -5.19
N LEU A 352 8.98 4.70 -5.77
CA LEU A 352 10.24 4.15 -5.30
C LEU A 352 11.35 4.38 -6.35
N GLU A 353 12.55 4.63 -5.88
CA GLU A 353 13.76 4.70 -6.70
C GLU A 353 14.55 3.40 -6.59
N THR A 354 15.10 2.97 -7.72
CA THR A 354 16.02 1.84 -7.81
C THR A 354 17.09 2.06 -8.89
N GLU A 355 18.15 1.24 -8.87
CA GLU A 355 19.25 1.35 -9.83
C GLU A 355 18.87 0.85 -11.23
N SER A 356 17.92 -0.09 -11.35
CA SER A 356 17.51 -0.72 -12.61
C SER A 356 16.08 -1.23 -12.53
N LEU A 357 15.28 -0.98 -13.57
CA LEU A 357 13.92 -1.55 -13.69
C LEU A 357 13.91 -2.97 -14.25
N ASP A 358 15.00 -3.41 -14.88
CA ASP A 358 15.06 -4.69 -15.60
C ASP A 358 14.73 -5.92 -14.74
N PRO A 359 15.21 -6.05 -13.49
CA PRO A 359 14.87 -7.20 -12.65
C PRO A 359 13.38 -7.28 -12.34
N PHE A 360 12.75 -6.13 -12.13
CA PHE A 360 11.34 -6.02 -11.79
C PHE A 360 10.46 -6.32 -13.00
N ALA A 361 10.74 -5.70 -14.16
CA ALA A 361 10.01 -5.96 -15.39
C ALA A 361 10.07 -7.43 -15.82
N ARG A 362 11.25 -8.07 -15.71
CA ARG A 362 11.40 -9.52 -15.94
C ARG A 362 10.52 -10.36 -15.03
N ARG A 363 10.48 -10.03 -13.73
CA ARG A 363 9.70 -10.81 -12.78
C ARG A 363 8.20 -10.62 -12.97
N LEU A 364 7.76 -9.40 -13.30
CA LEU A 364 6.37 -9.14 -13.65
C LEU A 364 5.96 -9.94 -14.90
N ASP A 365 6.81 -10.02 -15.94
CA ASP A 365 6.58 -10.90 -17.10
C ASP A 365 6.52 -12.38 -16.68
N GLU A 366 7.46 -12.86 -15.85
CA GLU A 366 7.49 -14.24 -15.36
C GLU A 366 6.20 -14.61 -14.59
N LEU A 367 5.61 -13.65 -13.89
CA LEU A 367 4.36 -13.77 -13.13
C LEU A 367 3.11 -13.39 -13.94
N SER A 368 3.25 -13.01 -15.22
CA SER A 368 2.15 -12.54 -16.06
C SER A 368 1.36 -11.37 -15.46
N VAL A 369 2.05 -10.47 -14.76
CA VAL A 369 1.45 -9.26 -14.18
C VAL A 369 1.53 -8.11 -15.18
N PRO A 370 0.41 -7.47 -15.54
CA PRO A 370 0.42 -6.29 -16.39
C PRO A 370 1.17 -5.13 -15.75
N TYR A 371 1.97 -4.43 -16.54
CA TYR A 371 2.67 -3.22 -16.11
C TYR A 371 2.81 -2.22 -17.27
N PHE A 372 3.06 -0.97 -16.91
CA PHE A 372 3.31 0.12 -17.83
C PHE A 372 4.75 0.60 -17.66
N VAL A 373 5.41 0.88 -18.78
CA VAL A 373 6.76 1.46 -18.78
C VAL A 373 6.78 2.70 -19.63
N PHE A 374 7.30 3.78 -19.08
CA PHE A 374 7.32 5.08 -19.74
C PHE A 374 8.56 5.89 -19.35
N ALA A 375 8.91 6.87 -20.19
CA ALA A 375 10.00 7.80 -19.91
C ALA A 375 9.48 8.96 -19.05
N ILE A 376 10.31 9.42 -18.12
CA ILE A 376 10.11 10.65 -17.34
C ILE A 376 11.44 11.41 -17.41
N GLU A 377 11.51 12.42 -18.28
CA GLU A 377 12.75 13.17 -18.56
C GLU A 377 13.94 12.26 -18.94
N ASP A 378 14.98 12.21 -18.10
CA ASP A 378 16.19 11.40 -18.24
C ASP A 378 16.09 10.03 -17.56
N ARG A 379 14.90 9.67 -17.08
CA ARG A 379 14.62 8.43 -16.34
C ARG A 379 13.50 7.63 -16.98
N TYR A 380 13.31 6.43 -16.46
CA TYR A 380 12.21 5.54 -16.77
C TYR A 380 11.38 5.28 -15.52
N ALA A 381 10.10 4.98 -15.73
CA ALA A 381 9.20 4.53 -14.70
C ALA A 381 8.49 3.23 -15.12
N LEU A 382 8.34 2.34 -14.15
CA LEU A 382 7.60 1.08 -14.23
C LEU A 382 6.43 1.16 -13.24
N LEU A 383 5.20 1.14 -13.72
CA LEU A 383 3.98 1.25 -12.93
C LEU A 383 3.19 -0.05 -13.00
N PHE A 384 2.80 -0.61 -11.86
CA PHE A 384 2.03 -1.84 -11.76
C PHE A 384 1.19 -1.89 -10.49
N SER A 385 0.18 -2.75 -10.50
CA SER A 385 -0.69 -3.02 -9.35
C SER A 385 -0.52 -4.45 -8.87
N PHE A 386 -0.84 -4.73 -7.60
CA PHE A 386 -0.71 -6.07 -7.04
C PHE A 386 -1.90 -6.93 -7.51
N PRO A 387 -1.67 -8.10 -8.12
CA PRO A 387 -2.74 -8.99 -8.56
C PRO A 387 -3.67 -9.41 -7.40
N GLY A 388 -4.99 -9.30 -7.61
CA GLY A 388 -6.00 -9.57 -6.59
C GLY A 388 -6.09 -8.53 -5.46
N ASN A 389 -5.24 -7.50 -5.50
CA ASN A 389 -5.19 -6.37 -4.58
C ASN A 389 -4.89 -5.09 -5.35
N GLU A 390 -5.63 -4.86 -6.42
CA GLU A 390 -5.33 -3.85 -7.44
C GLU A 390 -5.31 -2.42 -6.87
N GLY A 391 -5.91 -2.20 -5.69
CA GLY A 391 -5.79 -0.98 -4.88
C GLY A 391 -4.37 -0.67 -4.38
N VAL A 392 -3.43 -1.61 -4.51
CA VAL A 392 -2.00 -1.41 -4.25
C VAL A 392 -1.31 -1.14 -5.57
N THR A 393 -0.93 0.12 -5.82
CA THR A 393 -0.18 0.51 -7.02
C THR A 393 1.17 1.08 -6.64
N LEU A 394 2.23 0.65 -7.34
CA LEU A 394 3.60 1.12 -7.16
C LEU A 394 4.18 1.65 -8.46
N GLN A 395 4.99 2.70 -8.36
CA GLN A 395 5.81 3.22 -9.43
C GLN A 395 7.28 3.10 -9.06
N LEU A 396 8.03 2.29 -9.80
CA LEU A 396 9.49 2.22 -9.67
C LEU A 396 10.13 3.17 -10.69
N GLN A 397 11.10 3.97 -10.28
CA GLN A 397 11.85 4.90 -11.12
C GLN A 397 13.33 4.56 -11.15
N SER A 398 13.94 4.66 -12.33
CA SER A 398 15.37 4.38 -12.52
C SER A 398 15.94 5.14 -13.72
N PRO A 399 17.23 5.52 -13.71
CA PRO A 399 17.93 5.94 -14.93
C PRO A 399 18.17 4.80 -15.92
N HIS A 400 17.96 3.53 -15.52
CA HIS A 400 18.29 2.36 -16.33
C HIS A 400 17.11 1.42 -16.56
N LEU A 401 16.87 1.18 -17.86
CA LEU A 401 15.94 0.21 -18.40
C LEU A 401 16.47 -0.26 -19.76
N SER A 402 16.65 -1.56 -19.92
CA SER A 402 17.09 -2.18 -21.18
C SER A 402 16.22 -3.38 -21.59
N TYR A 403 15.43 -3.92 -20.66
CA TYR A 403 14.66 -5.13 -20.86
C TYR A 403 13.41 -4.93 -21.74
N VAL A 404 12.71 -3.81 -21.59
CA VAL A 404 11.48 -3.47 -22.32
C VAL A 404 11.52 -2.01 -22.77
N ALA A 405 10.96 -1.72 -23.94
CA ALA A 405 10.91 -0.36 -24.46
C ALA A 405 9.82 0.47 -23.77
N PRO A 406 10.11 1.72 -23.35
CA PRO A 406 9.09 2.61 -22.81
C PRO A 406 8.08 3.00 -23.88
N ARG A 407 6.84 3.26 -23.47
CA ARG A 407 5.75 3.76 -24.29
C ARG A 407 5.18 5.04 -23.67
N PRO A 408 4.59 5.94 -24.47
CA PRO A 408 3.82 7.06 -23.92
C PRO A 408 2.70 6.55 -23.00
N VAL A 409 2.45 7.26 -21.91
CA VAL A 409 1.30 6.99 -21.04
C VAL A 409 0.09 7.69 -21.63
N GLU A 410 -0.99 6.96 -21.81
CA GLU A 410 -2.29 7.53 -22.15
C GLU A 410 -3.27 7.27 -21.00
N PHE A 411 -4.24 8.17 -20.81
CA PHE A 411 -5.31 7.97 -19.85
C PHE A 411 -6.54 7.41 -20.55
N CYS A 412 -7.09 6.33 -20.00
CA CYS A 412 -8.33 5.77 -20.49
C CYS A 412 -9.48 6.74 -20.23
N LYS A 413 -10.43 6.80 -21.17
CA LYS A 413 -11.60 7.69 -21.14
C LYS A 413 -12.86 6.93 -20.86
#